data_AF-A0A916GTU8-F1
#
_entry.id   AF-A0A916GTU8-F1
#
_cell.length_a   1.000
_cell.length_b   1.000
_cell.length_c   1.000
_cell.angle_alpha   90.00
_cell.angle_beta   90.00
_cell.angle_gamma   90.00
#
_symmetry.space_group_name_H-M   'P 1'
#
loop_
_entity.id
_entity.type
_entity.pdbx_description
1 polymer ?
#
loop_
_entity_poly.entity_id
_entity_poly.type
_entity_poly.pdbx_seq_one_letter_code
_entity_poly.pdbx_strand_id
1 'polypeptide(L)' 'MTPQDVMKMIQEREVRFVDFRFTDIRGKEQHVGVPVSAFGLEKFEDGHAFDG' A
#
# COMPACT_ATOMS: atom_id res chain seq x y z
N MET A 1 -10.87 -4.81 -9.21
CA MET A 1 -10.31 -3.60 -8.59
C MET A 1 -8.96 -3.37 -9.24
N THR A 2 -8.82 -2.33 -10.05
CA THR A 2 -7.59 -1.98 -10.76
C THR A 2 -6.75 -1.01 -9.91
N PRO A 3 -5.45 -0.83 -10.19
CA PRO A 3 -4.65 0.20 -9.52
C PRO A 3 -5.27 1.59 -9.60
N GLN A 4 -5.94 1.90 -10.72
CA GLN A 4 -6.63 3.16 -10.93
C GLN A 4 -7.87 3.32 -10.03
N ASP A 5 -8.61 2.23 -9.77
CA ASP A 5 -9.73 2.25 -8.83
C ASP A 5 -9.26 2.52 -7.39
N VAL A 6 -8.09 1.99 -7.00
CA VAL A 6 -7.49 2.24 -5.68
C VAL A 6 -7.06 3.71 -5.55
N MET A 7 -6.42 4.27 -6.58
CA MET A 7 -6.02 5.69 -6.58
C MET A 7 -7.22 6.64 -6.51
N LYS A 8 -8.32 6.32 -7.20
CA LYS A 8 -9.58 7.07 -7.07
C LYS A 8 -10.13 7.01 -5.65
N MET A 9 -10.14 5.81 -5.06
CA MET A 9 -10.62 5.63 -3.68
C MET A 9 -9.79 6.43 -2.66
N ILE A 10 -8.48 6.52 -2.84
CA ILE A 10 -7.57 7.33 -2.00
C ILE A 10 -7.93 8.81 -2.10
N GLN A 11 -8.17 9.31 -3.31
CA GLN A 11 -8.55 10.71 -3.54
C GLN A 11 -9.95 11.04 -3.01
N GLU A 12 -10.95 10.19 -3.29
CA GLU A 12 -12.35 10.38 -2.88
C GLU A 12 -12.53 10.39 -1.37
N ARG A 13 -11.70 9.63 -0.64
CA ARG A 13 -11.80 9.49 0.82
C ARG A 13 -10.75 10.29 1.58
N GLU A 14 -9.97 11.12 0.88
CA GLU A 14 -8.86 11.91 1.43
C GLU A 14 -7.95 11.09 2.36
N VAL A 15 -7.62 9.87 1.91
CA VAL A 15 -6.81 8.94 2.70
C VAL A 15 -5.42 9.53 2.90
N ARG A 16 -4.93 9.51 4.13
CA ARG A 16 -3.60 10.07 4.48
C ARG A 16 -2.49 9.01 4.46
N PHE A 17 -2.85 7.75 4.69
CA PHE A 17 -1.92 6.63 4.83
C PHE A 17 -2.45 5.38 4.14
N VAL A 18 -1.56 4.64 3.51
CA VAL A 18 -1.81 3.30 2.98
C VAL A 18 -1.05 2.30 3.82
N ASP A 19 -1.72 1.22 4.22
CA ASP A 19 -1.14 0.17 5.05
C ASP A 19 -0.93 -1.08 4.21
N PHE A 20 0.33 -1.43 3.96
CA PHE A 20 0.70 -2.66 3.27
C PHE A 20 0.69 -3.81 4.26
N ARG A 21 -0.12 -4.82 4.01
CA ARG A 21 -0.25 -5.99 4.89
C ARG A 21 0.30 -7.23 4.21
N PHE A 22 1.10 -7.98 4.94
CA PHE A 22 1.63 -9.26 4.49
C PHE A 22 1.69 -10.26 5.66
N THR A 23 1.82 -11.54 5.34
CA THR A 23 1.84 -12.61 6.33
C THR A 23 3.20 -13.30 6.31
N ASP A 24 3.79 -13.47 7.49
CA ASP A 24 5.03 -14.24 7.62
C ASP A 24 4.78 -15.75 7.40
N ILE A 25 5.85 -16.53 7.25
CA ILE A 25 5.74 -17.99 7.07
C ILE A 25 5.08 -18.72 8.26
N ARG A 26 4.95 -18.05 9.41
CA ARG A 26 4.34 -18.57 10.63
C ARG A 26 2.87 -18.17 10.76
N GLY A 27 2.32 -17.43 9.78
CA GLY A 27 0.93 -16.99 9.76
C GLY A 27 0.65 -15.70 10.51
N LYS A 28 1.67 -14.96 10.99
CA LYS A 28 1.49 -13.68 11.66
C LYS A 28 1.35 -12.56 10.62
N GLU A 29 0.27 -11.78 10.74
CA GLU A 29 0.07 -10.56 9.95
C GLU A 29 1.05 -9.48 10.41
N GLN A 30 1.76 -8.91 9.44
CA GLN A 30 2.65 -7.78 9.59
C GLN A 30 2.15 -6.68 8.67
N HIS A 31 2.45 -5.43 9.03
CA HIS A 31 1.99 -4.29 8.27
C HIS A 31 3.01 -3.14 8.24
N VAL A 32 3.04 -2.41 7.13
CA VAL A 32 3.90 -1.24 6.91
C VAL A 32 3.05 -0.08 6.42
N GLY A 33 2.98 0.97 7.24
CA GLY A 33 2.27 2.19 6.92
C GLY A 33 3.12 3.14 6.09
N VAL A 34 2.61 3.56 4.93
CA VAL A 34 3.26 4.49 4.01
C VAL A 34 2.36 5.71 3.80
N PRO A 35 2.90 6.95 3.87
CA PRO A 35 2.11 8.14 3.58
C PRO A 35 1.71 8.17 2.11
N VAL A 36 0.50 8.67 1.82
CA VAL A 36 -0.02 8.76 0.45
C VAL A 36 0.84 9.64 -0.46
N SER A 37 1.56 10.61 0.10
CA SER A 37 2.54 11.43 -0.65
C SER A 37 3.66 10.61 -1.28
N ALA A 38 3.99 9.46 -0.71
CA ALA A 38 4.99 8.52 -1.24
C ALA A 38 4.34 7.35 -2.00
N PHE A 39 3.01 7.29 -2.10
CA PHE A 39 2.28 6.20 -2.74
C PHE A 39 1.85 6.61 -4.17
N GLY A 40 2.47 5.98 -5.18
CA GLY A 40 2.21 6.23 -6.59
C GLY A 40 1.92 4.96 -7.37
N LEU A 41 1.54 5.10 -8.64
CA LEU A 41 1.26 3.98 -9.54
C LEU A 41 2.47 3.04 -9.71
N GLU A 42 3.68 3.59 -9.68
CA GLU A 42 4.94 2.82 -9.76
C GLU A 42 5.05 1.75 -8.68
N LYS A 43 4.50 1.98 -7.47
CA LYS A 43 4.53 0.97 -6.39
C LYS A 43 3.71 -0.28 -6.69
N PHE A 44 2.76 -0.21 -7.64
CA PHE A 44 2.01 -1.39 -8.08
C PHE A 44 2.80 -2.23 -9.09
N GLU A 45 3.76 -1.64 -9.79
CA GLU A 45 4.58 -2.34 -10.80
C GLU A 45 5.93 -2.79 -10.21
N ASP A 46 6.65 -1.87 -9.57
CA ASP A 46 7.99 -2.11 -9.02
C ASP A 46 7.97 -2.64 -7.58
N GLY A 47 6.84 -2.50 -6.90
CA GLY A 47 6.67 -2.87 -5.50
C GLY A 47 7.23 -1.84 -4.52
N HIS A 48 7.23 -2.20 -3.24
CA HIS A 48 7.77 -1.36 -2.16
C HIS A 48 8.89 -2.11 -1.44
N ALA A 49 10.10 -1.57 -1.49
CA ALA A 49 11.21 -2.07 -0.67
C ALA A 49 10.89 -1.90 0.81
N PHE A 50 10.97 -2.99 1.57
CA PHE A 50 10.85 -3.04 3.02
C PHE A 50 11.98 -3.92 3.59
N ASP A 51 12.41 -3.63 4.82
CA ASP A 51 13.35 -4.44 5.58
C ASP A 51 12.57 -5.42 6.45
N GLY A 52 12.95 -6.70 6.44
CA GLY A 52 12.16 -7.84 6.94
C GLY A 52 12.70 -8.49 8.21
#